data_AF-A0A6C0I7L6-F1
#
_entry.id   AF-A0A6C0I7L6-F1
#
_cell.length_a   1.000
_cell.length_b   1.000
_cell.length_c   1.000
_cell.angle_alpha   90.00
_cell.angle_beta   90.00
_cell.angle_gamma   90.00
#
_symmetry.space_group_name_H-M   'P 1'
#
loop_
_entity.id
_entity.type
_entity.pdbx_description
1 polymer ?
#
loop_
_entity_poly.entity_id
_entity_poly.type
_entity_poly.pdbx_seq_one_letter_code
_entity_poly.pdbx_strand_id
1 'polypeptide(L)'
;MAEVNATGMPDILTATQKQTAQEQQVLADSFKRYQDAARTKDEDPENYEAARMRYFALKNGPSWAAQEQKRIAGDKLDPVISKFRDMYQSLDSEQNVQRAYTDSVSTIRDQQQSLADNAEKHVSFFGKLIDTEQQKKGAFNRMVELTTRTPAGTTPLPQDVPLLVKYFSGYPSSFSIILDVLLSVIILFTLYLFLRKSSLAAQGTRTFWGNMFGSYGSPGLRAPFSPPFSPSAGPVRTTTFR
;
A
#
# COMPACT_ATOMS: atom_id res chain seq x y z
N MET A 1 -67.56 24.45 74.91
CA MET A 1 -67.35 23.04 74.55
C MET A 1 -67.05 23.02 73.06
N ALA A 2 -65.79 22.85 72.69
CA ALA A 2 -65.36 22.83 71.30
C ALA A 2 -65.12 21.38 70.88
N GLU A 3 -65.90 20.94 69.90
CA GLU A 3 -65.86 19.60 69.32
C GLU A 3 -64.66 19.53 68.38
N VAL A 4 -63.61 18.80 68.80
CA VAL A 4 -62.40 18.61 68.01
C VAL A 4 -62.70 17.56 66.94
N ASN A 5 -62.98 18.04 65.73
CA ASN A 5 -63.24 17.21 64.56
C ASN A 5 -61.93 16.52 64.11
N ALA A 6 -61.79 15.24 64.47
CA ALA A 6 -60.68 14.37 64.05
C ALA A 6 -60.91 13.86 62.62
N THR A 7 -60.78 14.74 61.64
CA THR A 7 -60.81 14.36 60.22
C THR A 7 -59.43 14.58 59.60
N GLY A 8 -58.83 13.50 59.09
CA GLY A 8 -57.82 13.59 58.03
C GLY A 8 -56.40 13.17 58.38
N MET A 9 -56.19 11.89 58.72
CA MET A 9 -54.94 11.24 58.33
C MET A 9 -55.24 10.35 57.12
N PRO A 10 -54.78 10.71 55.90
CA PRO A 10 -54.92 9.82 54.76
C PRO A 10 -54.13 8.54 55.03
N ASP A 11 -54.80 7.44 54.78
CA ASP A 11 -54.38 6.07 55.04
C ASP A 11 -53.18 5.71 54.13
N ILE A 12 -51.97 6.01 54.59
CA ILE A 12 -50.70 5.85 53.84
C ILE A 12 -50.45 4.38 53.45
N LEU A 13 -51.02 3.45 54.23
CA LEU A 13 -50.95 2.01 54.01
C LEU A 13 -51.71 1.57 52.76
N THR A 14 -52.88 2.15 52.47
CA THR A 14 -53.66 1.80 51.28
C THR A 14 -53.06 2.36 49.98
N ALA A 15 -52.37 3.51 50.03
CA ALA A 15 -51.68 4.07 48.86
C ALA A 15 -50.48 3.22 48.43
N THR A 16 -49.69 2.76 49.39
CA THR A 16 -48.49 1.93 49.15
C THR A 16 -48.86 0.53 48.61
N GLN A 17 -49.95 -0.06 49.11
CA GLN A 17 -50.49 -1.33 48.59
C GLN A 17 -51.02 -1.21 47.16
N LYS A 18 -51.65 -0.08 46.80
CA LYS A 18 -52.11 0.16 45.43
C LYS A 18 -50.95 0.34 44.44
N GLN A 19 -49.87 1.00 44.84
CA GLN A 19 -48.67 1.16 44.00
C GLN A 19 -47.99 -0.18 43.73
N THR A 20 -47.78 -0.99 44.77
CA THR A 20 -47.15 -2.32 44.62
C THR A 20 -47.98 -3.27 43.75
N ALA A 21 -49.31 -3.22 43.83
CA ALA A 21 -50.18 -4.00 42.95
C ALA A 21 -50.10 -3.55 41.48
N GLN A 22 -50.04 -2.24 41.22
CA GLN A 22 -49.87 -1.70 39.87
C GLN A 22 -48.50 -2.06 39.28
N GLU A 23 -47.43 -1.98 40.07
CA GLU A 23 -46.09 -2.38 39.64
C GLU A 23 -46.02 -3.85 39.26
N GLN A 24 -46.64 -4.74 40.05
CA GLN A 24 -46.71 -6.16 39.73
C GLN A 24 -47.49 -6.44 38.44
N GLN A 25 -48.58 -5.70 38.20
CA GLN A 25 -49.36 -5.84 36.98
C GLN A 25 -48.56 -5.39 35.74
N VAL A 26 -47.86 -4.26 35.84
CA VAL A 26 -46.98 -3.75 34.76
C VAL A 26 -45.83 -4.71 34.48
N LEU A 27 -45.26 -5.33 35.52
CA LEU A 27 -44.21 -6.34 35.38
C LEU A 27 -44.74 -7.61 34.70
N ALA A 28 -45.93 -8.09 35.07
CA ALA A 28 -46.56 -9.25 34.45
C ALA A 28 -46.88 -9.00 32.97
N ASP A 29 -47.42 -7.83 32.64
CA ASP A 29 -47.73 -7.44 31.26
C ASP A 29 -46.47 -7.33 30.40
N SER A 30 -45.39 -6.73 30.95
CA SER A 30 -44.11 -6.63 30.25
C SER A 30 -43.46 -8.00 30.03
N PHE A 31 -43.58 -8.92 31.01
CA PHE A 31 -43.11 -10.28 30.87
C PHE A 31 -43.86 -11.06 29.79
N LYS A 32 -45.19 -10.91 29.71
CA LYS A 32 -46.00 -11.52 28.66
C LYS A 32 -45.57 -11.04 27.27
N ARG A 33 -45.40 -9.72 27.10
CA ARG A 33 -44.89 -9.14 25.84
C ARG A 33 -43.50 -9.68 25.47
N TYR A 34 -42.62 -9.87 26.45
CA TYR A 34 -41.32 -10.48 26.22
C TYR A 34 -41.45 -11.94 25.74
N GLN A 35 -42.34 -12.74 26.34
CA GLN A 35 -42.58 -14.11 25.88
C GLN A 35 -43.17 -14.16 24.46
N ASP A 36 -44.11 -13.27 24.16
CA ASP A 36 -44.72 -13.19 22.83
C ASP A 36 -43.66 -12.80 21.78
N ALA A 37 -42.83 -11.79 22.07
CA ALA A 37 -41.73 -11.38 21.18
C ALA A 37 -40.62 -12.44 21.07
N ALA A 38 -40.42 -13.27 22.10
CA ALA A 38 -39.45 -14.37 22.06
C ALA A 38 -39.85 -15.45 21.05
N ARG A 39 -41.14 -15.60 20.73
CA ARG A 39 -41.63 -16.55 19.72
C ARG A 39 -41.31 -16.11 18.30
N THR A 40 -41.22 -14.79 18.06
CA THR A 40 -40.93 -14.19 16.75
C THR A 40 -39.50 -13.64 16.69
N LYS A 41 -38.60 -14.06 17.59
CA LYS A 41 -37.24 -13.51 17.71
C LYS A 41 -36.44 -13.59 16.40
N ASP A 42 -36.61 -14.67 15.64
CA ASP A 42 -35.86 -14.88 14.41
C ASP A 42 -36.39 -14.01 13.25
N GLU A 43 -37.66 -13.62 13.30
CA GLU A 43 -38.33 -12.78 12.30
C GLU A 43 -38.20 -11.29 12.62
N ASP A 44 -38.31 -10.94 13.91
CA ASP A 44 -38.23 -9.57 14.43
C ASP A 44 -37.33 -9.53 15.69
N PRO A 45 -36.00 -9.55 15.51
CA PRO A 45 -35.04 -9.50 16.61
C PRO A 45 -35.04 -8.14 17.33
N GLU A 46 -35.51 -7.08 16.68
CA GLU A 46 -35.50 -5.73 17.24
C GLU A 46 -36.61 -5.58 18.29
N ASN A 47 -37.82 -6.05 17.98
CA ASN A 47 -38.94 -6.09 18.93
C ASN A 47 -38.65 -7.02 20.12
N TYR A 48 -37.97 -8.14 19.88
CA TYR A 48 -37.50 -9.02 20.97
C TYR A 48 -36.56 -8.30 21.93
N GLU A 49 -35.52 -7.63 21.43
CA GLU A 49 -34.58 -6.90 22.28
C GLU A 49 -35.26 -5.72 23.01
N ALA A 50 -36.18 -5.02 22.35
CA ALA A 50 -36.95 -3.94 22.99
C ALA A 50 -37.84 -4.47 24.14
N ALA A 51 -38.54 -5.58 23.93
CA ALA A 51 -39.36 -6.22 24.96
C ALA A 51 -38.51 -6.75 26.12
N ARG A 52 -37.35 -7.34 25.82
CA ARG A 52 -36.37 -7.81 26.80
C ARG A 52 -35.85 -6.66 27.66
N MET A 53 -35.38 -5.59 27.03
CA MET A 53 -34.89 -4.40 27.73
C MET A 53 -35.96 -3.82 28.65
N ARG A 54 -37.21 -3.72 28.17
CA ARG A 54 -38.33 -3.19 28.97
C ARG A 54 -38.64 -4.06 30.19
N TYR A 55 -38.71 -5.37 30.03
CA TYR A 55 -38.98 -6.28 31.16
C TYR A 55 -37.86 -6.25 32.20
N PHE A 56 -36.59 -6.39 31.76
CA PHE A 56 -35.47 -6.44 32.69
C PHE A 56 -35.12 -5.08 33.29
N ALA A 57 -35.41 -3.96 32.61
CA ALA A 57 -35.32 -2.63 33.20
C ALA A 57 -36.32 -2.45 34.36
N LEU A 58 -37.55 -2.95 34.19
CA LEU A 58 -38.56 -2.94 35.27
C LEU A 58 -38.20 -3.88 36.42
N LYS A 59 -37.61 -5.04 36.11
CA LYS A 59 -37.24 -6.06 37.11
C LYS A 59 -35.99 -5.72 37.92
N ASN A 60 -34.93 -5.27 37.24
CA ASN A 60 -33.59 -5.09 37.83
C ASN A 60 -33.29 -3.61 38.11
N GLY A 61 -34.14 -2.70 37.62
CA GLY A 61 -34.00 -1.26 37.80
C GLY A 61 -33.15 -0.57 36.72
N PRO A 62 -33.01 0.75 36.84
CA PRO A 62 -32.39 1.60 35.82
C PRO A 62 -30.88 1.40 35.67
N SER A 63 -30.18 0.96 36.72
CA SER A 63 -28.74 0.67 36.67
C SER A 63 -28.43 -0.49 35.72
N TRP A 64 -29.25 -1.54 35.75
CA TRP A 64 -29.14 -2.67 34.82
C TRP A 64 -29.39 -2.23 33.37
N ALA A 65 -30.41 -1.41 33.14
CA ALA A 65 -30.74 -0.91 31.80
C ALA A 65 -29.60 -0.10 31.18
N ALA A 66 -28.95 0.75 31.98
CA ALA A 66 -27.79 1.53 31.54
C ALA A 66 -26.57 0.64 31.20
N GLN A 67 -26.30 -0.39 32.02
CA GLN A 67 -25.22 -1.34 31.75
C GLN A 67 -25.48 -2.16 30.49
N GLU A 68 -26.71 -2.65 30.31
CA GLU A 68 -27.07 -3.46 29.15
C GLU A 68 -27.08 -2.63 27.86
N GLN A 69 -27.54 -1.38 27.91
CA GLN A 69 -27.45 -0.48 26.77
C GLN A 69 -26.00 -0.19 26.38
N LYS A 70 -25.10 -0.02 27.36
CA LYS A 70 -23.66 0.13 27.10
C LYS A 70 -23.06 -1.12 26.48
N ARG A 71 -23.45 -2.32 26.95
CA ARG A 71 -22.99 -3.59 26.37
C ARG A 71 -23.47 -3.76 24.93
N ILE A 72 -24.76 -3.54 24.67
CA ILE A 72 -25.33 -3.61 23.32
C ILE A 72 -24.66 -2.59 22.40
N ALA A 73 -24.41 -1.38 22.90
CA ALA A 73 -23.68 -0.36 22.15
C ALA A 73 -22.27 -0.85 21.79
N GLY A 74 -21.51 -1.42 22.73
CA GLY A 74 -20.19 -2.00 22.42
C GLY A 74 -20.29 -3.14 21.40
N ASP A 75 -21.11 -4.16 21.68
CA ASP A 75 -21.21 -5.36 20.84
C ASP A 75 -21.71 -5.06 19.41
N LYS A 76 -22.57 -4.05 19.22
CA LYS A 76 -23.13 -3.70 17.89
C LYS A 76 -22.42 -2.54 17.20
N LEU A 77 -22.01 -1.49 17.91
CA LEU A 77 -21.38 -0.31 17.29
C LEU A 77 -19.88 -0.49 17.12
N ASP A 78 -19.16 -1.10 18.07
CA ASP A 78 -17.71 -1.26 17.97
C ASP A 78 -17.26 -1.98 16.69
N PRO A 79 -17.86 -3.12 16.26
CA PRO A 79 -17.45 -3.75 15.01
C PRO A 79 -17.75 -2.90 13.78
N VAL A 80 -18.84 -2.12 13.79
CA VAL A 80 -19.20 -1.21 12.70
C VAL A 80 -18.19 -0.07 12.62
N ILE A 81 -17.88 0.56 13.75
CA ILE A 81 -16.89 1.65 13.84
C ILE A 81 -15.50 1.14 13.46
N SER A 82 -15.12 -0.06 13.90
CA SER A 82 -13.85 -0.69 13.51
C SER A 82 -13.79 -0.87 12.00
N LYS A 83 -14.84 -1.42 11.38
CA LYS A 83 -14.91 -1.58 9.92
C LYS A 83 -14.76 -0.25 9.18
N PHE A 84 -15.42 0.81 9.65
CA PHE A 84 -15.24 2.14 9.05
C PHE A 84 -13.81 2.64 9.20
N ARG A 85 -13.18 2.45 10.37
CA ARG A 85 -11.78 2.84 10.59
C ARG A 85 -10.84 2.09 9.63
N ASP A 86 -11.05 0.79 9.46
CA ASP A 86 -10.25 -0.04 8.54
C ASP A 86 -10.42 0.43 7.08
N MET A 87 -11.66 0.76 6.68
CA MET A 87 -11.93 1.35 5.36
C MET A 87 -11.19 2.68 5.16
N TYR A 88 -11.22 3.58 6.15
CA TYR A 88 -10.51 4.85 6.07
C TYR A 88 -9.00 4.65 5.93
N GLN A 89 -8.41 3.73 6.69
CA GLN A 89 -6.98 3.42 6.58
C GLN A 89 -6.63 2.82 5.22
N SER A 90 -7.49 1.96 4.67
CA SER A 90 -7.31 1.41 3.32
C SER A 90 -7.30 2.54 2.28
N LEU A 91 -8.27 3.45 2.33
CA LEU A 91 -8.35 4.58 1.39
C LEU A 91 -7.13 5.51 1.50
N ASP A 92 -6.66 5.81 2.71
CA ASP A 92 -5.46 6.63 2.91
C ASP A 92 -4.22 5.96 2.33
N SER A 93 -4.09 4.64 2.53
CA SER A 93 -3.00 3.86 1.94
C SER A 93 -3.03 3.87 0.41
N GLU A 94 -4.19 3.72 -0.21
CA GLU A 94 -4.37 3.80 -1.66
C GLU A 94 -4.03 5.20 -2.19
N GLN A 95 -4.46 6.26 -1.49
CA GLN A 95 -4.14 7.62 -1.86
C GLN A 95 -2.63 7.89 -1.81
N ASN A 96 -1.95 7.39 -0.77
CA ASN A 96 -0.50 7.54 -0.64
C ASN A 96 0.25 6.79 -1.75
N VAL A 97 -0.22 5.60 -2.13
CA VAL A 97 0.32 4.86 -3.28
C VAL A 97 0.12 5.63 -4.58
N GLN A 98 -1.06 6.20 -4.82
CA GLN A 98 -1.33 7.01 -6.02
C GLN A 98 -0.45 8.26 -6.10
N ARG A 99 -0.23 8.94 -4.96
CA ARG A 99 0.72 10.07 -4.87
C ARG A 99 2.13 9.62 -5.23
N ALA A 100 2.62 8.55 -4.61
CA ALA A 100 3.95 8.01 -4.90
C ALA A 100 4.13 7.62 -6.38
N TYR A 101 3.10 7.04 -7.01
CA TYR A 101 3.12 6.79 -8.45
C TYR A 101 3.23 8.08 -9.25
N THR A 102 2.42 9.09 -8.94
CA THR A 102 2.45 10.39 -9.63
C THR A 102 3.82 11.07 -9.49
N ASP A 103 4.40 11.04 -8.29
CA ASP A 103 5.72 11.59 -7.99
C ASP A 103 6.84 10.82 -8.70
N SER A 104 6.70 9.50 -8.84
CA SER A 104 7.66 8.69 -9.60
C SER A 104 7.60 9.02 -11.10
N VAL A 105 6.41 9.25 -11.65
CA VAL A 105 6.21 9.60 -13.06
C VAL A 105 6.79 10.99 -13.36
N SER A 106 6.58 11.97 -12.47
CA SER A 106 7.20 13.30 -12.62
C SER A 106 8.73 13.22 -12.55
N THR A 107 9.27 12.47 -11.59
CA THR A 107 10.73 12.27 -11.46
C THR A 107 11.33 11.61 -12.70
N ILE A 108 10.69 10.57 -13.25
CA ILE A 108 11.14 9.91 -14.48
C ILE A 108 11.11 10.89 -15.66
N ARG A 109 10.05 11.69 -15.78
CA ARG A 109 9.92 12.71 -16.83
C ARG A 109 11.04 13.74 -16.73
N ASP A 110 11.33 14.23 -15.53
CA ASP A 110 12.40 15.22 -15.30
C ASP A 110 13.78 14.63 -15.62
N GLN A 111 14.02 13.36 -15.27
CA GLN A 111 15.25 12.65 -15.64
C GLN A 111 15.39 12.48 -17.15
N GLN A 112 14.31 12.10 -17.85
CA GLN A 112 14.32 11.98 -19.31
C GLN A 112 14.62 13.33 -19.98
N GLN A 113 14.01 14.41 -19.49
CA GLN A 113 14.25 15.75 -20.01
C GLN A 113 15.70 16.19 -19.75
N SER A 114 16.24 15.94 -18.56
CA SER A 114 17.65 16.22 -18.26
C SER A 114 18.62 15.43 -19.15
N LEU A 115 18.33 14.15 -19.41
CA LEU A 115 19.14 13.34 -20.31
C LEU A 115 19.08 13.83 -21.76
N ALA A 116 17.89 14.24 -22.23
CA ALA A 116 17.72 14.82 -23.56
C ALA A 116 18.52 16.13 -23.72
N ASP A 117 18.41 17.05 -22.75
CA ASP A 117 19.13 18.32 -22.75
C ASP A 117 20.66 18.10 -22.75
N ASN A 118 21.13 17.12 -21.97
CA ASN A 118 22.55 16.79 -21.92
C ASN A 118 23.03 16.16 -23.24
N ALA A 119 22.25 15.26 -23.83
CA ALA A 119 22.56 14.66 -25.12
C ALA A 119 22.66 15.73 -26.23
N GLU A 120 21.71 16.67 -26.29
CA GLU A 120 21.73 17.77 -27.24
C GLU A 120 22.98 18.65 -27.08
N LYS A 121 23.34 18.99 -25.84
CA LYS A 121 24.58 19.74 -25.54
C LYS A 121 25.82 18.98 -26.02
N HIS A 122 25.91 17.68 -25.77
CA HIS A 122 27.04 16.88 -26.24
C HIS A 122 27.11 16.80 -27.76
N VAL A 123 25.99 16.60 -28.45
CA VAL A 123 25.94 16.56 -29.92
C VAL A 123 26.39 17.91 -30.51
N SER A 124 25.91 19.03 -29.97
CA SER A 124 26.33 20.36 -30.45
C SER A 124 27.83 20.63 -30.23
N PHE A 125 28.40 20.13 -29.13
CA PHE A 125 29.83 20.22 -28.85
C PHE A 125 30.67 19.40 -29.85
N PHE A 126 30.26 18.16 -30.14
CA PHE A 126 30.95 17.34 -31.15
C PHE A 126 30.84 17.94 -32.56
N GLY A 127 29.71 18.54 -32.91
CA GLY A 127 29.56 19.28 -34.16
C GLY A 127 30.59 20.42 -34.28
N LYS A 128 30.72 21.25 -33.24
CA LYS A 128 31.71 22.33 -33.20
C LYS A 128 33.16 21.82 -33.32
N LEU A 129 33.48 20.70 -32.68
CA LEU A 129 34.79 20.07 -32.78
C LEU A 129 35.08 19.60 -34.21
N ILE A 130 34.13 18.92 -34.84
CA ILE A 130 34.26 18.44 -36.22
C ILE A 130 34.48 19.63 -37.17
N ASP A 131 33.68 20.69 -37.04
CA ASP A 131 33.81 21.89 -37.88
C ASP A 131 35.18 22.55 -37.70
N THR A 132 35.65 22.66 -36.45
CA THR A 132 36.97 23.21 -36.14
C THR A 132 38.09 22.38 -36.77
N GLU A 133 38.01 21.05 -36.69
CA GLU A 133 38.97 20.14 -37.31
C GLU A 133 38.92 20.17 -38.84
N GLN A 134 37.75 20.29 -39.44
CA GLN A 134 37.61 20.48 -40.90
C GLN A 134 38.23 21.79 -41.36
N GLN A 135 38.02 22.89 -40.62
CA GLN A 135 38.63 24.18 -40.93
C GLN A 135 40.17 24.12 -40.82
N LYS A 136 40.70 23.46 -39.78
CA LYS A 136 42.15 23.23 -39.64
C LYS A 136 42.71 22.42 -40.80
N LYS A 137 42.04 21.33 -41.20
CA LYS A 137 42.45 20.53 -42.37
C LYS A 137 42.41 21.35 -43.66
N GLY A 138 41.39 22.18 -43.85
CA GLY A 138 41.31 23.08 -45.01
C GLY A 138 42.40 24.16 -45.02
N ALA A 139 42.79 24.68 -43.85
CA ALA A 139 43.93 25.59 -43.73
C ALA A 139 45.27 24.88 -44.00
N PHE A 140 45.43 23.66 -43.49
CA PHE A 140 46.60 22.82 -43.74
C PHE A 140 46.74 22.47 -45.23
N ASN A 141 45.67 22.04 -45.89
CA ASN A 141 45.69 21.75 -47.33
C ASN A 141 46.09 22.98 -48.15
N ARG A 142 45.56 24.17 -47.81
CA ARG A 142 46.00 25.43 -48.44
C ARG A 142 47.47 25.74 -48.18
N MET A 143 47.98 25.48 -46.98
CA MET A 143 49.40 25.63 -46.68
C MET A 143 50.24 24.66 -47.53
N VAL A 144 49.86 23.39 -47.62
CA VAL A 144 50.53 22.39 -48.45
C VAL A 144 50.51 22.81 -49.92
N GLU A 145 49.40 23.28 -50.45
CA GLU A 145 49.30 23.80 -51.83
C GLU A 145 50.23 25.00 -52.06
N LEU A 146 50.31 25.92 -51.11
CA LEU A 146 51.20 27.09 -51.18
C LEU A 146 52.69 26.68 -51.06
N THR A 147 53.01 25.63 -50.31
CA THR A 147 54.39 25.11 -50.20
C THR A 147 54.77 24.24 -51.40
N THR A 148 53.84 23.47 -51.97
CA THR A 148 54.09 22.58 -53.11
C THR A 148 54.04 23.28 -54.46
N ARG A 149 53.45 24.48 -54.57
CA ARG A 149 53.54 25.31 -55.78
C ARG A 149 54.85 26.11 -55.81
N THR A 150 55.97 25.41 -55.76
CA THR A 150 57.30 25.92 -56.13
C THR A 150 57.67 25.34 -57.50
N PRO A 151 58.04 26.15 -58.51
CA PRO A 151 58.32 25.66 -59.86
C PRO A 151 59.64 24.87 -59.91
N ALA A 152 59.63 23.78 -60.68
CA ALA A 152 60.74 23.00 -61.24
C ALA A 152 62.15 23.21 -60.61
N GLY A 153 62.59 22.24 -59.79
CA GLY A 153 63.99 22.14 -59.39
C GLY A 153 64.22 21.19 -58.22
N THR A 154 64.47 19.91 -58.53
CA THR A 154 65.25 18.93 -57.76
C THR A 154 65.45 19.14 -56.25
N THR A 155 64.76 18.35 -55.40
CA THR A 155 65.34 17.63 -54.23
C THR A 155 64.29 16.72 -53.54
N PRO A 156 64.71 15.61 -52.88
CA PRO A 156 63.85 14.48 -52.51
C PRO A 156 63.02 14.69 -51.24
N LEU A 157 61.95 13.89 -51.14
CA LEU A 157 60.87 13.87 -50.13
C LEU A 157 61.32 14.12 -48.66
N PRO A 158 60.64 15.02 -47.92
CA PRO A 158 60.79 15.13 -46.46
C PRO A 158 60.04 13.99 -45.74
N GLN A 159 60.73 13.36 -44.80
CA GLN A 159 60.32 12.17 -44.04
C GLN A 159 59.42 12.43 -42.81
N ASP A 160 58.82 13.61 -42.64
CA ASP A 160 58.04 13.91 -41.42
C ASP A 160 56.53 13.73 -41.62
N VAL A 161 56.10 12.47 -41.68
CA VAL A 161 54.74 12.10 -41.28
C VAL A 161 54.79 11.60 -39.82
N PRO A 162 53.90 12.09 -38.93
CA PRO A 162 53.90 11.71 -37.52
C PRO A 162 53.83 10.19 -37.38
N LEU A 163 54.74 9.61 -36.59
CA LEU A 163 54.92 8.16 -36.40
C LEU A 163 53.61 7.44 -36.09
N LEU A 164 52.67 8.10 -35.40
CA LEU A 164 51.34 7.57 -35.10
C LEU A 164 50.54 7.24 -36.38
N VAL A 165 50.55 8.13 -37.38
CA VAL A 165 49.79 7.93 -38.63
C VAL A 165 50.43 6.84 -39.49
N LYS A 166 51.77 6.72 -39.46
CA LYS A 166 52.51 5.62 -40.10
C LYS A 166 52.25 4.27 -39.42
N TYR A 167 52.08 4.27 -38.10
CA TYR A 167 51.74 3.07 -37.34
C TYR A 167 50.32 2.59 -37.68
N PHE A 168 49.35 3.50 -37.79
CA PHE A 168 47.96 3.13 -38.08
C PHE A 168 47.64 2.90 -39.57
N SER A 169 48.43 3.42 -40.51
CA SER A 169 48.21 3.19 -41.95
C SER A 169 48.72 1.83 -42.46
N GLY A 170 49.54 1.13 -41.67
CA GLY A 170 50.11 -0.18 -42.02
C GLY A 170 49.30 -1.39 -41.55
N TYR A 171 48.21 -1.19 -40.80
CA TYR A 171 47.41 -2.32 -40.32
C TYR A 171 46.43 -2.81 -41.39
N PRO A 172 46.48 -4.09 -41.80
CA PRO A 172 45.51 -4.67 -42.71
C PRO A 172 44.09 -4.57 -42.11
N SER A 173 43.07 -4.61 -42.98
CA SER A 173 41.63 -4.52 -42.67
C SER A 173 41.12 -5.42 -41.53
N SER A 174 41.94 -6.37 -41.07
CA SER A 174 41.71 -7.15 -39.85
C SER A 174 41.72 -6.33 -38.56
N PHE A 175 42.32 -5.14 -38.49
CA PHE A 175 42.29 -4.33 -37.26
C PHE A 175 40.89 -3.84 -36.90
N SER A 176 40.07 -3.46 -37.89
CA SER A 176 38.66 -3.11 -37.67
C SER A 176 37.85 -4.32 -37.20
N ILE A 177 38.12 -5.50 -37.75
CA ILE A 177 37.46 -6.76 -37.35
C ILE A 177 37.85 -7.11 -35.90
N ILE A 178 39.14 -6.98 -35.55
CA ILE A 178 39.62 -7.24 -34.20
C ILE A 178 39.00 -6.26 -33.20
N LEU A 179 38.89 -4.97 -33.54
CA LEU A 179 38.25 -3.96 -32.70
C LEU A 179 36.77 -4.26 -32.46
N ASP A 180 36.05 -4.70 -33.50
CA ASP A 180 34.62 -4.99 -33.41
C ASP A 180 34.33 -6.24 -32.56
N VAL A 181 35.19 -7.26 -32.67
CA VAL A 181 35.15 -8.45 -31.79
C VAL A 181 35.46 -8.07 -30.35
N LEU A 182 36.46 -7.20 -30.11
CA LEU A 182 36.83 -6.76 -28.77
C LEU A 182 35.71 -5.93 -28.12
N LEU A 183 35.07 -5.04 -28.89
CA LEU A 183 33.92 -4.26 -28.45
C LEU A 183 32.74 -5.19 -28.09
N SER A 184 32.48 -6.20 -28.93
CA SER A 184 31.43 -7.20 -28.68
C SER A 184 31.67 -7.98 -27.40
N VAL A 185 32.92 -8.39 -27.12
CA VAL A 185 33.28 -9.08 -25.86
C VAL A 185 33.10 -8.17 -24.64
N ILE A 186 33.44 -6.89 -24.74
CA ILE A 186 33.25 -5.91 -23.64
C ILE A 186 31.76 -5.69 -23.35
N ILE A 187 30.93 -5.59 -24.39
CA ILE A 187 29.46 -5.45 -24.23
C ILE A 187 28.88 -6.72 -23.60
N LEU A 188 29.31 -7.90 -24.06
CA LEU A 188 28.84 -9.17 -23.53
C LEU A 188 29.31 -9.39 -22.07
N PHE A 189 30.51 -8.92 -21.72
CA PHE A 189 31.04 -8.97 -20.37
C PHE A 189 30.32 -8.00 -19.42
N THR A 190 29.98 -6.79 -19.87
CA THR A 190 29.17 -5.86 -19.08
C THR A 190 27.74 -6.37 -18.88
N LEU A 191 27.13 -6.96 -19.92
CA LEU A 191 25.85 -7.66 -19.81
C LEU A 191 25.95 -8.81 -18.79
N TYR A 192 26.98 -9.66 -18.89
CA TYR A 192 27.22 -10.77 -17.96
C TYR A 192 27.37 -10.29 -16.51
N LEU A 193 28.12 -9.22 -16.26
CA LEU A 193 28.25 -8.63 -14.93
C LEU A 193 26.91 -8.07 -14.41
N PHE A 194 26.09 -7.50 -15.28
CA PHE A 194 24.75 -7.01 -14.95
C PHE A 194 23.82 -8.17 -14.57
N LEU A 195 23.81 -9.27 -15.34
CA LEU A 195 23.08 -10.50 -15.03
C LEU A 195 23.58 -11.19 -13.76
N ARG A 196 24.89 -11.14 -13.49
CA ARG A 196 25.49 -11.73 -12.28
C ARG A 196 25.19 -10.91 -11.02
N LYS A 197 25.14 -9.57 -11.12
CA LYS A 197 24.75 -8.72 -9.99
C LYS A 197 23.23 -8.71 -9.76
N SER A 198 22.42 -8.93 -10.79
CA SER A 198 20.97 -8.95 -10.66
C SER A 198 20.43 -10.23 -10.02
N SER A 199 21.24 -11.27 -9.77
CA SER A 199 20.79 -12.45 -9.01
C SER A 199 20.47 -12.15 -7.53
N LEU A 200 21.03 -11.07 -6.96
CA LEU A 200 20.65 -10.56 -5.63
C LEU A 200 19.43 -9.63 -5.68
N ALA A 201 19.15 -8.99 -6.82
CA ALA A 201 17.95 -8.17 -7.03
C ALA A 201 16.75 -8.97 -7.57
N ALA A 202 16.96 -10.18 -8.08
CA ALA A 202 15.95 -11.05 -8.66
C ALA A 202 14.94 -11.63 -7.65
N GLN A 203 15.28 -11.61 -6.34
CA GLN A 203 14.29 -11.91 -5.30
C GLN A 203 13.29 -10.76 -5.12
N GLY A 204 13.74 -9.51 -5.26
CA GLY A 204 12.87 -8.33 -5.23
C GLY A 204 11.96 -8.23 -6.46
N THR A 205 12.50 -8.45 -7.66
CA THR A 205 11.72 -8.33 -8.91
C THR A 205 10.77 -9.49 -9.17
N ARG A 206 11.01 -10.70 -8.67
CA ARG A 206 10.00 -11.78 -8.69
C ARG A 206 8.81 -11.50 -7.76
N THR A 207 9.05 -10.85 -6.61
CA THR A 207 7.98 -10.43 -5.69
C THR A 207 7.19 -9.26 -6.28
N PHE A 208 7.88 -8.33 -6.94
CA PHE A 208 7.27 -7.19 -7.63
C PHE A 208 6.43 -7.62 -8.83
N TRP A 209 6.93 -8.49 -9.72
CA TRP A 209 6.15 -8.97 -10.87
C TRP A 209 5.03 -9.95 -10.49
N GLY A 210 5.22 -10.76 -9.43
CA GLY A 210 4.16 -11.60 -8.87
C GLY A 210 2.97 -10.79 -8.36
N ASN A 211 3.22 -9.65 -7.71
CA ASN A 211 2.17 -8.74 -7.25
C ASN A 211 1.61 -7.81 -8.35
N MET A 212 2.39 -7.51 -9.39
CA MET A 212 1.99 -6.56 -10.43
C MET A 212 1.19 -7.22 -11.58
N PHE A 213 1.37 -8.52 -11.84
CA PHE A 213 0.69 -9.22 -12.94
C PHE A 213 -0.04 -10.52 -12.55
N GLY A 214 0.05 -10.93 -11.28
CA GLY A 214 -0.59 -12.15 -10.77
C GLY A 214 -1.84 -11.89 -9.94
N SER A 215 -2.89 -11.29 -10.51
CA SER A 215 -4.24 -11.37 -9.91
C SER A 215 -5.36 -11.34 -10.96
N TYR A 216 -5.21 -12.12 -12.03
CA TYR A 216 -6.34 -12.53 -12.87
C TYR A 216 -6.43 -14.06 -12.89
N GLY A 217 -7.28 -14.61 -12.03
CA GLY A 217 -8.01 -15.84 -12.29
C GLY A 217 -7.55 -17.13 -11.59
N SER A 218 -8.14 -17.40 -10.42
CA SER A 218 -8.85 -18.69 -10.22
C SER A 218 -9.86 -18.60 -9.07
N PRO A 219 -11.17 -18.61 -9.35
CA PRO A 219 -12.19 -18.88 -8.34
C PRO A 219 -12.26 -20.40 -8.14
N GLY A 220 -11.60 -20.91 -7.12
CA GLY A 220 -11.49 -22.36 -6.91
C GLY A 220 -11.38 -22.74 -5.43
N LEU A 221 -12.51 -23.19 -4.89
CA LEU A 221 -12.63 -24.10 -3.75
C LEU A 221 -12.27 -23.54 -2.36
N ARG A 222 -13.32 -23.06 -1.69
CA ARG A 222 -13.50 -23.12 -0.24
C ARG A 222 -13.05 -24.48 0.31
N ALA A 223 -12.05 -24.49 1.18
CA ALA A 223 -11.92 -25.52 2.20
C ALA A 223 -12.83 -25.14 3.39
N PRO A 224 -13.54 -26.10 4.01
CA PRO A 224 -14.39 -25.82 5.16
C PRO A 224 -13.53 -25.58 6.40
N PHE A 225 -13.86 -24.50 7.11
CA PHE A 225 -13.89 -24.40 8.57
C PHE A 225 -13.18 -25.51 9.35
N SER A 226 -12.00 -25.20 9.89
CA SER A 226 -11.48 -25.84 11.10
C SER A 226 -11.88 -24.96 12.29
N PRO A 227 -12.63 -25.46 13.29
CA PRO A 227 -12.92 -24.68 14.50
C PRO A 227 -11.66 -24.48 15.34
N PRO A 228 -11.54 -23.36 16.09
CA PRO A 228 -10.43 -23.13 17.00
C PRO A 228 -10.48 -24.10 18.18
N PHE A 229 -9.31 -24.64 18.50
CA PHE A 229 -9.00 -25.46 19.66
C PHE A 229 -9.61 -24.89 20.95
N SER A 230 -10.29 -25.77 21.69
CA SER A 230 -10.80 -25.50 23.04
C SER A 230 -9.65 -25.23 24.03
N PRO A 231 -9.83 -24.29 24.99
CA PRO A 231 -8.87 -24.11 26.07
C PRO A 231 -8.90 -25.30 27.04
N SER A 232 -7.71 -25.82 27.31
CA SER A 232 -7.37 -26.82 28.33
C SER A 232 -8.08 -26.55 29.66
N ALA A 233 -8.78 -27.57 30.15
CA ALA A 233 -9.35 -27.64 31.49
C ALA A 233 -8.29 -27.43 32.57
N GLY A 234 -8.62 -26.64 33.58
CA GLY A 234 -7.83 -26.50 34.80
C GLY A 234 -7.89 -27.74 35.70
N PRO A 235 -6.99 -27.86 36.69
CA PRO A 235 -6.90 -29.02 37.55
C PRO A 235 -8.09 -29.12 38.52
N VAL A 236 -8.79 -30.26 38.46
CA VAL A 236 -9.83 -30.68 39.42
C VAL A 236 -9.16 -31.00 40.77
N ARG A 237 -9.52 -30.23 41.80
CA ARG A 237 -9.20 -30.57 43.20
C ARG A 237 -10.17 -31.63 43.69
N THR A 238 -9.69 -32.83 43.95
CA THR A 238 -10.42 -33.89 44.66
C THR A 238 -10.32 -33.65 46.16
N THR A 239 -11.45 -33.33 46.79
CA THR A 239 -11.64 -33.35 48.25
C THR A 239 -11.84 -34.80 48.69
N THR A 240 -10.85 -35.39 49.34
CA THR A 240 -11.01 -36.64 50.09
C THR A 240 -11.54 -36.30 51.48
N PHE A 241 -12.81 -36.61 51.74
CA PHE A 241 -13.34 -36.68 53.11
C PHE A 241 -12.88 -37.98 53.75
N ARG A 242 -12.38 -37.88 54.98
CA ARG A 242 -12.17 -38.99 55.91
C ARG A 242 -12.93 -38.67 57.20
#